data_AF-A0A6N7XVB5-F1
#
_entry.id   AF-A0A6N7XVB5-F1
#
_cell.length_a   1.000
_cell.length_b   1.000
_cell.length_c   1.000
_cell.angle_alpha   90.00
_cell.angle_beta   90.00
_cell.angle_gamma   90.00
#
_symmetry.space_group_name_H-M   'P 1'
#
loop_
_entity.id
_entity.type
_entity.pdbx_description
1 polymer ?
#
loop_
_entity_poly.entity_id
_entity_poly.type
_entity_poly.pdbx_seq_one_letter_code
_entity_poly.pdbx_strand_id
1 'polypeptide(L)'
;MRKSLDEDGNIVYSLGILSNEDSTSIPIDLLLESDSLVLKKRISLFEYIPLYKEISSSYKHYEIENIPIIQVNSLSRIKASDNSIDDFINDSKVLRGKDTIVIDLRGNIGGNMINIEKWYEEFFGTKLRKDIVESGLYTNTSIDLSRHKFESKENEPDNVKDDCLEIISQYESQKYFPGWSPIEYADFKPMDNKTNIFVLMDKKTSSASEFLIYYLKKLDNVTLIGTNSNGCMLTGNCNSAVLPNSNIPIYISHKIYISKDFQNIDGLGILPDLWVKPEESLDRIIKYIKKVS
;
A
#
# COMPACT_ATOMS: atom_id res chain seq x y z
N MET A 1 -23.92 -7.82 -1.90
CA MET A 1 -23.69 -6.93 -0.73
C MET A 1 -22.30 -7.19 -0.17
N ARG A 2 -21.70 -6.22 0.52
CA ARG A 2 -20.35 -6.31 1.11
C ARG A 2 -20.41 -6.00 2.59
N LYS A 3 -19.62 -6.70 3.40
CA LYS A 3 -19.52 -6.44 4.85
C LYS A 3 -18.95 -5.03 5.08
N SER A 4 -19.49 -4.31 6.05
CA SER A 4 -19.20 -2.90 6.29
C SER A 4 -19.37 -2.57 7.79
N LEU A 5 -19.15 -1.30 8.14
CA LEU A 5 -19.43 -0.74 9.46
C LEU A 5 -20.40 0.44 9.31
N ASP A 6 -21.40 0.52 10.17
CA ASP A 6 -22.26 1.70 10.28
C ASP A 6 -21.61 2.82 11.11
N GLU A 7 -22.32 3.94 11.28
CA GLU A 7 -21.84 5.11 12.04
C GLU A 7 -21.58 4.85 13.53
N ASP A 8 -22.11 3.77 14.08
CA ASP A 8 -21.88 3.34 15.45
C ASP A 8 -20.81 2.24 15.54
N GLY A 9 -20.22 1.82 14.42
CA GLY A 9 -19.25 0.73 14.37
C GLY A 9 -19.87 -0.67 14.51
N ASN A 10 -21.16 -0.85 14.24
CA ASN A 10 -21.75 -2.19 14.12
C ASN A 10 -21.48 -2.78 12.74
N ILE A 11 -21.37 -4.11 12.68
CA ILE A 11 -21.23 -4.82 11.41
C ILE A 11 -22.55 -4.77 10.66
N VAL A 12 -22.50 -4.23 9.44
CA VAL A 12 -23.64 -4.14 8.52
C VAL A 12 -23.24 -4.62 7.12
N TYR A 13 -24.20 -4.62 6.20
CA TYR A 13 -23.95 -4.90 4.79
C TYR A 13 -24.28 -3.70 3.92
N SER A 14 -23.32 -3.28 3.11
CA SER A 14 -23.46 -2.15 2.18
C SER A 14 -23.53 -2.63 0.73
N LEU A 15 -24.21 -1.87 -0.12
CA LEU A 15 -24.15 -2.06 -1.56
C LEU A 15 -22.84 -1.45 -2.08
N GLY A 16 -22.10 -2.23 -2.85
CA GLY A 16 -20.81 -1.84 -3.41
C GLY A 16 -20.40 -2.83 -4.49
N ILE A 17 -19.84 -2.30 -5.57
CA ILE A 17 -19.36 -3.06 -6.73
C ILE A 17 -17.97 -2.57 -7.10
N LEU A 18 -17.17 -3.47 -7.68
CA LEU A 18 -16.00 -3.06 -8.47
C LEU A 18 -16.52 -2.82 -9.89
N SER A 19 -16.16 -1.68 -10.46
CA SER A 19 -16.53 -1.33 -11.82
C SER A 19 -15.28 -1.07 -12.64
N ASN A 20 -15.29 -1.59 -13.87
CA ASN A 20 -14.32 -1.27 -14.90
C ASN A 20 -14.90 -0.25 -15.89
N GLU A 21 -16.10 0.28 -15.62
CA GLU A 21 -16.69 1.34 -16.42
C GLU A 21 -16.12 2.68 -15.98
N ASP A 22 -15.73 3.51 -16.97
CA ASP A 22 -15.39 4.93 -16.79
C ASP A 22 -16.65 5.76 -16.53
N SER A 23 -17.47 5.35 -15.55
CA SER A 23 -18.69 6.05 -15.14
C SER A 23 -18.60 6.44 -13.67
N THR A 24 -18.84 7.71 -13.39
CA THR A 24 -18.90 8.25 -12.02
C THR A 24 -20.11 7.78 -11.24
N SER A 25 -21.12 7.22 -11.91
CA SER A 25 -22.29 6.65 -11.26
C SER A 25 -22.87 5.44 -12.00
N ILE A 26 -23.32 4.45 -11.24
CA ILE A 26 -23.90 3.21 -11.77
C ILE A 26 -25.30 3.05 -11.16
N PRO A 27 -26.37 3.19 -11.97
CA PRO A 27 -27.73 2.98 -11.49
C PRO A 27 -27.99 1.49 -11.23
N ILE A 28 -28.67 1.20 -10.12
CA ILE A 28 -29.07 -0.16 -9.74
C ILE A 28 -30.55 -0.16 -9.42
N ASP A 29 -31.28 -1.09 -10.02
CA ASP A 29 -32.65 -1.39 -9.66
C ASP A 29 -32.67 -2.45 -8.55
N LEU A 30 -33.21 -2.07 -7.39
CA LEU A 30 -33.37 -2.94 -6.24
C LEU A 30 -34.80 -3.46 -6.16
N LEU A 31 -34.92 -4.76 -5.96
CA LEU A 31 -36.14 -5.43 -5.53
C LEU A 31 -35.96 -5.81 -4.07
N LEU A 32 -36.72 -5.19 -3.17
CA LEU A 32 -36.75 -5.52 -1.75
C LEU A 32 -38.07 -6.26 -1.48
N GLU A 33 -37.97 -7.48 -1.01
CA GLU A 33 -39.11 -8.36 -0.77
C GLU A 33 -39.14 -8.80 0.70
N SER A 34 -40.31 -8.68 1.30
CA SER A 34 -40.67 -9.32 2.57
C SER A 34 -41.98 -10.09 2.38
N ASP A 35 -42.36 -10.90 3.37
CA ASP A 35 -43.56 -11.75 3.31
C ASP A 35 -44.87 -11.01 2.96
N SER A 36 -44.91 -9.68 3.15
CA SER A 36 -46.10 -8.85 2.96
C SER A 36 -45.92 -7.68 1.99
N LEU A 37 -44.70 -7.42 1.50
CA LEU A 37 -44.42 -6.24 0.69
C LEU A 37 -43.31 -6.49 -0.34
N VAL A 38 -43.58 -6.06 -1.57
CA VAL A 38 -42.56 -5.95 -2.62
C VAL A 38 -42.34 -4.48 -2.94
N LEU A 39 -41.13 -3.99 -2.74
CA LEU A 39 -40.70 -2.64 -3.07
C LEU A 39 -39.69 -2.67 -4.21
N LYS A 40 -39.92 -1.85 -5.25
CA LYS A 40 -38.94 -1.57 -6.30
C LYS A 40 -38.35 -0.19 -6.07
N LYS A 41 -37.03 -0.09 -5.97
CA LYS A 41 -36.32 1.18 -5.79
C LYS A 41 -35.14 1.26 -6.73
N ARG A 42 -35.02 2.37 -7.44
CA ARG A 42 -33.82 2.69 -8.22
C ARG A 42 -32.90 3.56 -7.38
N ILE A 43 -31.63 3.15 -7.27
CA ILE A 43 -30.57 3.92 -6.61
C ILE A 43 -29.40 4.09 -7.57
N SER A 44 -28.43 4.94 -7.21
CA SER A 44 -27.15 5.02 -7.91
C SER A 44 -26.01 4.78 -6.93
N LEU A 45 -25.06 3.94 -7.34
CA LEU A 45 -23.74 3.90 -6.71
C LEU A 45 -22.86 4.96 -7.35
N PHE A 46 -21.99 5.57 -6.57
CA PHE A 46 -21.05 6.59 -7.04
C PHE A 46 -19.63 6.09 -6.85
N GLU A 47 -18.77 6.43 -7.79
CA GLU A 47 -17.34 6.20 -7.63
C GLU A 47 -16.85 6.94 -6.37
N TYR A 48 -16.03 6.24 -5.57
CA TYR A 48 -15.32 6.89 -4.50
C TYR A 48 -14.18 7.74 -5.07
N ILE A 49 -14.22 9.05 -4.80
CA ILE A 49 -13.16 9.99 -5.18
C ILE A 49 -12.33 10.31 -3.94
N PRO A 50 -11.05 9.90 -3.88
CA PRO A 50 -10.20 10.17 -2.75
C PRO A 50 -9.98 11.68 -2.56
N LEU A 51 -10.25 12.17 -1.35
CA LEU A 51 -9.98 13.56 -0.99
C LEU A 51 -8.48 13.86 -1.13
N TYR A 52 -8.16 15.05 -1.63
CA TYR A 52 -6.79 15.55 -1.56
C TYR A 52 -6.47 15.91 -0.11
N LYS A 53 -5.34 15.39 0.39
CA LYS A 53 -4.82 15.70 1.71
C LYS A 53 -3.44 16.29 1.54
N GLU A 54 -3.24 17.49 2.06
CA GLU A 54 -1.91 18.07 2.14
C GLU A 54 -1.07 17.27 3.15
N ILE A 55 0.07 16.76 2.71
CA ILE A 55 0.97 15.94 3.51
C ILE A 55 2.22 16.74 3.85
N SER A 56 2.51 16.83 5.15
CA SER A 56 3.66 17.57 5.68
C SER A 56 4.79 16.69 6.22
N SER A 57 4.52 15.39 6.37
CA SER A 57 5.47 14.35 6.77
C SER A 57 5.09 13.00 6.15
N SER A 58 6.08 12.12 5.99
CA SER A 58 5.93 10.74 5.51
C SER A 58 5.13 9.89 6.49
N TYR A 59 5.27 10.17 7.78
CA TYR A 59 4.65 9.41 8.85
C TYR A 59 4.18 10.32 9.99
N LYS A 60 3.12 9.90 10.69
CA LYS A 60 2.63 10.46 11.95
C LYS A 60 2.14 9.35 12.85
N HIS A 61 2.45 9.46 14.14
CA HIS A 61 1.89 8.63 15.20
C HIS A 61 1.02 9.49 16.11
N TYR A 62 -0.17 9.01 16.43
CA TYR A 62 -1.04 9.60 17.45
C TYR A 62 -1.95 8.52 18.04
N GLU A 63 -2.66 8.85 19.11
CA GLU A 63 -3.65 7.95 19.71
C GLU A 63 -5.05 8.56 19.63
N ILE A 64 -6.05 7.73 19.37
CA ILE A 64 -7.46 8.08 19.54
C ILE A 64 -8.01 7.13 20.59
N GLU A 65 -8.46 7.67 21.72
CA GLU A 65 -9.03 6.86 22.82
C GLU A 65 -8.13 5.68 23.25
N ASN A 66 -6.82 5.94 23.38
CA ASN A 66 -5.76 4.97 23.70
C ASN A 66 -5.51 3.89 22.63
N ILE A 67 -6.07 4.03 21.42
CA ILE A 67 -5.78 3.17 20.27
C ILE A 67 -4.68 3.84 19.45
N PRO A 68 -3.49 3.21 19.30
CA PRO A 68 -2.40 3.75 18.48
C PRO A 68 -2.75 3.78 17.00
N ILE A 69 -2.55 4.94 16.37
CA ILE A 69 -2.76 5.18 14.95
C ILE A 69 -1.43 5.53 14.29
N ILE A 70 -1.01 4.68 13.37
CA ILE A 70 0.19 4.83 12.54
C ILE A 70 -0.25 5.33 11.17
N GLN A 71 -0.22 6.64 10.95
CA GLN A 71 -0.56 7.22 9.64
C GLN A 71 0.69 7.29 8.76
N VAL A 72 0.75 6.44 7.74
CA VAL A 72 1.87 6.39 6.78
C VAL A 72 1.42 7.04 5.49
N ASN A 73 1.86 8.28 5.24
CA ASN A 73 1.55 9.02 4.01
C ASN A 73 2.46 8.61 2.84
N SER A 74 3.67 8.15 3.13
CA SER A 74 4.66 7.72 2.14
C SER A 74 5.65 6.76 2.79
N LEU A 75 6.06 5.71 2.07
CA LEU A 75 7.15 4.81 2.45
C LEU A 75 8.51 5.32 2.00
N SER A 76 8.65 6.64 1.86
CA SER A 76 9.87 7.38 1.53
C SER A 76 9.71 8.80 2.03
N ARG A 77 10.82 9.50 2.25
CA ARG A 77 10.80 10.91 2.64
C ARG A 77 9.98 11.73 1.65
N ILE A 78 9.10 12.60 2.13
CA ILE A 78 8.40 13.54 1.24
C ILE A 78 9.26 14.76 0.89
N LYS A 79 10.27 15.06 1.71
CA LYS A 79 11.30 16.10 1.52
C LYS A 79 12.56 15.73 2.29
N ALA A 80 13.71 16.26 1.90
CA ALA A 80 15.00 15.90 2.51
C ALA A 80 15.06 16.10 4.03
N SER A 81 14.38 17.12 4.56
CA SER A 81 14.31 17.41 6.00
C SER A 81 13.32 16.56 6.78
N ASP A 82 12.51 15.74 6.11
CA ASP A 82 11.53 14.88 6.76
C ASP A 82 12.15 13.55 7.19
N ASN A 83 12.42 13.41 8.48
CA ASN A 83 12.93 12.19 9.12
C ASN A 83 11.83 11.28 9.67
N SER A 84 10.54 11.61 9.48
CA SER A 84 9.44 10.82 10.09
C SER A 84 9.39 9.37 9.62
N ILE A 85 9.97 9.04 8.46
CA ILE A 85 10.07 7.64 8.02
C ILE A 85 10.96 6.78 8.95
N ASP A 86 11.92 7.39 9.63
CA ASP A 86 12.74 6.72 10.64
C ASP A 86 11.91 6.48 11.92
N ASP A 87 11.04 7.44 12.28
CA ASP A 87 10.09 7.28 13.39
C ASP A 87 9.10 6.13 13.13
N PHE A 88 8.64 5.95 11.89
CA PHE A 88 7.81 4.80 11.51
C PHE A 88 8.48 3.47 11.89
N ILE A 89 9.77 3.33 11.58
CA ILE A 89 10.55 2.14 11.91
C ILE A 89 10.75 2.02 13.43
N ASN A 90 11.13 3.11 14.10
CA ASN A 90 11.41 3.10 15.54
C ASN A 90 10.18 2.80 16.39
N ASP A 91 9.03 3.39 16.05
CA ASP A 91 7.77 3.21 16.76
C ASP A 91 7.28 1.76 16.69
N SER A 92 7.62 1.03 15.62
CA SER A 92 7.23 -0.38 15.49
C SER A 92 7.69 -1.25 16.66
N LYS A 93 8.84 -0.92 17.30
CA LYS A 93 9.33 -1.59 18.52
C LYS A 93 8.41 -1.38 19.72
N VAL A 94 7.88 -0.17 19.85
CA VAL A 94 7.01 0.23 20.97
C VAL A 94 5.59 -0.30 20.76
N LEU A 95 5.18 -0.40 19.50
CA LEU A 95 3.87 -0.92 19.10
C LEU A 95 3.81 -2.44 19.10
N ARG A 96 4.97 -3.11 19.05
CA ARG A 96 5.09 -4.54 19.31
C ARG A 96 4.50 -4.88 20.69
N GLY A 97 3.53 -5.80 20.70
CA GLY A 97 2.88 -6.27 21.93
C GLY A 97 1.72 -5.41 22.41
N LYS A 98 1.34 -4.35 21.68
CA LYS A 98 0.03 -3.72 21.86
C LYS A 98 -1.07 -4.69 21.44
N ASP A 99 -2.21 -4.63 22.12
CA ASP A 99 -3.36 -5.49 21.80
C ASP A 99 -3.99 -5.13 20.45
N THR A 100 -3.98 -3.84 20.10
CA THR A 100 -4.57 -3.31 18.87
C THR A 100 -3.74 -2.14 18.34
N ILE A 101 -3.59 -2.06 17.01
CA ILE A 101 -3.08 -0.88 16.30
C ILE A 101 -3.91 -0.62 15.04
N VAL A 102 -3.96 0.64 14.61
CA VAL A 102 -4.52 1.03 13.31
C VAL A 102 -3.40 1.57 12.42
N ILE A 103 -3.24 1.01 11.23
CA ILE A 103 -2.31 1.50 10.20
C ILE A 103 -3.13 2.22 9.13
N ASP A 104 -2.95 3.53 9.00
CA ASP A 104 -3.65 4.34 8.02
C ASP A 104 -2.78 4.56 6.78
N LEU A 105 -3.14 3.86 5.69
CA LEU A 105 -2.50 3.89 4.37
C LEU A 105 -3.35 4.60 3.32
N ARG A 106 -4.46 5.24 3.70
CA ARG A 106 -5.30 6.02 2.78
C ARG A 106 -4.45 7.14 2.16
N GLY A 107 -4.45 7.27 0.84
CA GLY A 107 -3.64 8.25 0.13
C GLY A 107 -2.15 7.88 -0.05
N ASN A 108 -1.67 6.76 0.48
CA ASN A 108 -0.26 6.37 0.41
C ASN A 108 0.11 5.74 -0.94
N ILE A 109 0.81 6.49 -1.78
CA ILE A 109 1.18 6.05 -3.13
C ILE A 109 2.38 5.08 -3.19
N GLY A 110 2.91 4.67 -2.04
CA GLY A 110 4.03 3.73 -1.93
C GLY A 110 5.34 4.42 -1.53
N GLY A 111 6.44 4.00 -2.12
CA GLY A 111 7.79 4.42 -1.72
C GLY A 111 8.80 3.28 -1.81
N ASN A 112 9.67 3.16 -0.81
CA ASN A 112 10.77 2.21 -0.80
C ASN A 112 10.45 1.01 0.09
N MET A 113 10.55 -0.20 -0.48
CA MET A 113 10.27 -1.45 0.24
C MET A 113 11.23 -1.69 1.41
N ILE A 114 12.42 -1.08 1.42
CA ILE A 114 13.36 -1.22 2.54
C ILE A 114 12.75 -0.75 3.87
N ASN A 115 11.85 0.24 3.84
CA ASN A 115 11.19 0.75 5.04
C ASN A 115 10.14 -0.23 5.58
N ILE A 116 9.53 -1.03 4.70
CA ILE A 116 8.64 -2.14 5.08
C ILE A 116 9.47 -3.25 5.74
N GLU A 117 10.61 -3.60 5.14
CA GLU A 117 11.49 -4.65 5.66
C GLU A 117 12.01 -4.31 7.05
N LYS A 118 12.49 -3.06 7.25
CA LYS A 118 12.94 -2.56 8.55
C LYS A 118 11.81 -2.50 9.57
N TRP A 119 10.65 -1.96 9.19
CA TRP A 119 9.48 -1.93 10.09
C TRP A 119 9.06 -3.32 10.52
N TYR A 120 9.00 -4.28 9.58
CA TYR A 120 8.65 -5.66 9.88
C TYR A 120 9.67 -6.32 10.81
N GLU A 121 10.97 -6.10 10.55
CA GLU A 121 12.04 -6.64 11.39
C GLU A 121 11.94 -6.13 12.82
N GLU A 122 11.65 -4.85 13.01
CA GLU A 122 11.56 -4.25 14.32
C GLU A 122 10.24 -4.60 15.05
N PHE A 123 9.12 -4.72 14.32
CA PHE A 123 7.83 -5.12 14.88
C PHE A 123 7.81 -6.60 15.31
N PHE A 124 8.36 -7.52 14.50
CA PHE A 124 8.34 -8.96 14.78
C PHE A 124 9.62 -9.49 15.43
N GLY A 125 10.70 -8.71 15.43
CA GLY A 125 12.03 -9.13 15.86
C GLY A 125 12.70 -10.12 14.91
N THR A 126 12.27 -10.17 13.64
CA THR A 126 12.87 -11.06 12.62
C THR A 126 12.71 -10.50 11.22
N LYS A 127 13.69 -10.76 10.36
CA LYS A 127 13.69 -10.29 8.98
C LYS A 127 12.49 -10.82 8.19
N LEU A 128 11.88 -9.92 7.42
CA LEU A 128 10.84 -10.28 6.46
C LEU A 128 11.40 -11.25 5.42
N ARG A 129 10.82 -12.45 5.35
CA ARG A 129 11.07 -13.39 4.25
C ARG A 129 10.07 -13.10 3.14
N LYS A 130 10.53 -12.44 2.09
CA LYS A 130 9.72 -12.06 0.93
C LYS A 130 9.35 -13.30 0.13
N ASP A 131 8.06 -13.50 -0.12
CA ASP A 131 7.53 -14.53 -1.02
C ASP A 131 6.91 -13.91 -2.27
N ILE A 132 7.49 -12.79 -2.69
CA ILE A 132 7.31 -12.24 -4.01
C ILE A 132 8.37 -12.88 -4.92
N VAL A 133 7.94 -13.27 -6.12
CA VAL A 133 8.86 -13.67 -7.19
C VAL A 133 9.32 -12.38 -7.87
N GLU A 134 10.62 -12.12 -7.87
CA GLU A 134 11.17 -10.88 -8.45
C GLU A 134 12.35 -11.13 -9.37
N SER A 135 12.52 -10.23 -10.34
CA SER A 135 13.71 -10.18 -11.19
C SER A 135 13.92 -8.74 -11.69
N GLY A 136 15.17 -8.29 -11.70
CA GLY A 136 15.58 -6.99 -12.23
C GLY A 136 16.22 -7.14 -13.61
N LEU A 137 15.96 -6.20 -14.51
CA LEU A 137 16.61 -6.11 -15.81
C LEU A 137 17.79 -5.14 -15.70
N TYR A 138 19.00 -5.63 -15.99
CA TYR A 138 20.26 -4.90 -15.90
C TYR A 138 20.85 -4.73 -17.30
N THR A 139 20.82 -3.49 -17.79
CA THR A 139 21.30 -3.06 -19.10
C THR A 139 21.85 -1.65 -18.95
N ASN A 140 22.61 -1.15 -19.93
CA ASN A 140 23.05 0.25 -19.92
C ASN A 140 21.87 1.21 -19.66
N THR A 141 20.74 0.97 -20.35
CA THR A 141 19.53 1.79 -20.20
C THR A 141 18.95 1.74 -18.78
N SER A 142 18.81 0.57 -18.16
CA SER A 142 18.23 0.49 -16.81
C SER A 142 19.16 1.04 -15.72
N ILE A 143 20.48 0.92 -15.93
CA ILE A 143 21.49 1.52 -15.06
C ILE A 143 21.42 3.05 -15.18
N ASP A 144 21.41 3.60 -16.39
CA ASP A 144 21.33 5.04 -16.62
C ASP A 144 20.03 5.63 -16.07
N LEU A 145 18.90 4.96 -16.28
CA LEU A 145 17.61 5.34 -15.69
C LEU A 145 17.68 5.38 -14.17
N SER A 146 18.31 4.38 -13.54
CA SER A 146 18.45 4.31 -12.09
C SER A 146 19.38 5.40 -11.56
N ARG A 147 20.51 5.63 -12.22
CA ARG A 147 21.46 6.68 -11.86
C ARG A 147 20.77 8.05 -11.90
N HIS A 148 20.11 8.37 -13.01
CA HIS A 148 19.38 9.62 -13.19
C HIS A 148 18.32 9.82 -12.10
N LYS A 149 17.55 8.77 -11.77
CA LYS A 149 16.53 8.82 -10.72
C LYS A 149 17.08 9.30 -9.38
N PHE A 150 18.27 8.81 -8.96
CA PHE A 150 18.85 9.18 -7.68
C PHE A 150 19.59 10.53 -7.73
N GLU A 151 20.26 10.84 -8.84
CA GLU A 151 20.86 12.17 -9.06
C GLU A 151 19.82 13.29 -8.99
N SER A 152 18.63 13.06 -9.53
CA SER A 152 17.53 14.04 -9.54
C SER A 152 16.61 13.98 -8.31
N LYS A 153 16.90 13.15 -7.30
CA LYS A 153 15.98 12.86 -6.19
C LYS A 153 16.03 13.93 -5.09
N GLU A 154 15.34 15.05 -5.26
CA GLU A 154 15.39 16.18 -4.31
C GLU A 154 14.96 15.86 -2.87
N ASN A 155 14.12 14.85 -2.67
CA ASN A 155 13.60 14.49 -1.36
C ASN A 155 14.52 13.58 -0.53
N GLU A 156 15.67 13.14 -1.07
CA GLU A 156 16.65 12.38 -0.30
C GLU A 156 17.88 13.21 0.11
N PRO A 157 18.44 12.95 1.31
CA PRO A 157 19.76 13.43 1.69
C PRO A 157 20.87 12.94 0.75
N ASP A 158 21.91 13.74 0.56
CA ASP A 158 22.97 13.44 -0.41
C ASP A 158 23.77 12.18 -0.05
N ASN A 159 24.01 11.91 1.23
CA ASN A 159 24.67 10.67 1.64
C ASN A 159 23.88 9.42 1.24
N VAL A 160 22.55 9.47 1.30
CA VAL A 160 21.70 8.34 0.87
C VAL A 160 21.74 8.18 -0.65
N LYS A 161 21.82 9.30 -1.40
CA LYS A 161 22.00 9.24 -2.86
C LYS A 161 23.35 8.63 -3.20
N ASP A 162 24.42 9.06 -2.54
CA ASP A 162 25.78 8.56 -2.77
C ASP A 162 25.86 7.04 -2.56
N ASP A 163 25.29 6.53 -1.46
CA ASP A 163 25.17 5.09 -1.19
C ASP A 163 24.42 4.36 -2.32
N CYS A 164 23.32 4.94 -2.82
CA CYS A 164 22.54 4.36 -3.91
C CYS A 164 23.32 4.36 -5.24
N LEU A 165 24.04 5.43 -5.53
CA LEU A 165 24.86 5.58 -6.73
C LEU A 165 26.06 4.63 -6.72
N GLU A 166 26.67 4.40 -5.55
CA GLU A 166 27.73 3.41 -5.38
C GLU A 166 27.21 2.01 -5.71
N ILE A 167 26.04 1.62 -5.19
CA ILE A 167 25.41 0.33 -5.51
C ILE A 167 25.14 0.20 -7.02
N ILE A 168 24.59 1.25 -7.64
CA ILE A 168 24.28 1.26 -9.09
C ILE A 168 25.55 1.14 -9.94
N SER A 169 26.67 1.74 -9.50
CA SER A 169 27.95 1.66 -10.23
C SER A 169 28.47 0.23 -10.37
N GLN A 170 28.04 -0.69 -9.49
CA GLN A 170 28.45 -2.08 -9.49
C GLN A 170 27.59 -2.97 -10.40
N TYR A 171 26.49 -2.45 -10.95
CA TYR A 171 25.54 -3.25 -11.74
C TYR A 171 26.15 -3.86 -13.02
N GLU A 172 27.07 -3.16 -13.67
CA GLU A 172 27.78 -3.68 -14.87
C GLU A 172 28.73 -4.84 -14.54
N SER A 173 29.15 -4.97 -13.27
CA SER A 173 30.02 -6.06 -12.81
C SER A 173 29.24 -7.34 -12.46
N GLN A 174 27.91 -7.28 -12.47
CA GLN A 174 27.06 -8.44 -12.15
C GLN A 174 27.14 -9.50 -13.25
N LYS A 175 27.14 -10.78 -12.85
CA LYS A 175 27.25 -11.93 -13.76
C LYS A 175 26.19 -11.97 -14.87
N TYR A 176 25.01 -11.42 -14.59
CA TYR A 176 23.86 -11.42 -15.49
C TYR A 176 23.75 -10.13 -16.33
N PHE A 177 24.76 -9.27 -16.31
CA PHE A 177 24.82 -8.10 -17.18
C PHE A 177 25.37 -8.44 -18.58
N PRO A 178 24.72 -8.01 -19.68
CA PRO A 178 23.38 -7.45 -19.73
C PRO A 178 22.31 -8.57 -19.67
N GLY A 179 21.23 -8.33 -18.94
CA GLY A 179 20.16 -9.33 -18.79
C GLY A 179 19.38 -9.25 -17.49
N TRP A 180 18.51 -10.24 -17.32
CA TRP A 180 17.70 -10.39 -16.11
C TRP A 180 18.52 -11.05 -15.00
N SER A 181 18.38 -10.53 -13.77
CA SER A 181 18.88 -11.23 -12.60
C SER A 181 18.16 -12.59 -12.46
N PRO A 182 18.80 -13.58 -11.82
CA PRO A 182 18.11 -14.78 -11.40
C PRO A 182 16.81 -14.44 -10.66
N ILE A 183 15.81 -15.30 -10.82
CA ILE A 183 14.56 -15.16 -10.11
C ILE A 183 14.83 -15.45 -8.63
N GLU A 184 14.52 -14.49 -7.77
CA GLU A 184 14.62 -14.63 -6.31
C GLU A 184 13.22 -14.87 -5.74
N TYR A 185 13.10 -15.89 -4.88
CA TYR A 185 11.89 -16.14 -4.10
C TYR A 185 12.22 -16.96 -2.84
N ALA A 186 11.41 -16.79 -1.81
CA ALA A 186 11.41 -17.64 -0.63
C ALA A 186 9.98 -17.99 -0.23
N ASP A 187 9.80 -19.04 0.57
CA ASP A 187 8.51 -19.29 1.21
C ASP A 187 8.29 -18.28 2.32
N PHE A 188 7.09 -17.67 2.34
CA PHE A 188 6.69 -16.84 3.46
C PHE A 188 6.60 -17.71 4.70
N LYS A 189 7.26 -17.27 5.77
CA LYS A 189 7.14 -17.87 7.08
C LYS A 189 6.33 -16.92 7.95
N PRO A 190 5.01 -17.12 8.11
CA PRO A 190 4.20 -16.27 8.96
C PRO A 190 4.75 -16.31 10.39
N MET A 191 4.80 -15.14 11.01
CA MET A 191 5.06 -15.01 12.43
C MET A 191 3.74 -15.04 13.18
N ASP A 192 3.75 -15.62 14.38
CA ASP A 192 2.61 -15.52 15.29
C ASP A 192 2.35 -14.03 15.58
N ASN A 193 1.16 -13.55 15.20
CA ASN A 193 0.75 -12.17 15.42
C ASN A 193 -0.44 -12.14 16.38
N LYS A 194 -0.21 -11.61 17.58
CA LYS A 194 -1.26 -11.46 18.61
C LYS A 194 -1.89 -10.06 18.62
N THR A 195 -1.27 -9.09 17.95
CA THR A 195 -1.79 -7.73 17.84
C THR A 195 -2.90 -7.69 16.79
N ASN A 196 -4.05 -7.12 17.13
CA ASN A 196 -5.09 -6.81 16.16
C ASN A 196 -4.65 -5.62 15.31
N ILE A 197 -4.40 -5.84 14.02
CA ILE A 197 -3.94 -4.81 13.09
C ILE A 197 -5.11 -4.45 12.15
N PHE A 198 -5.61 -3.23 12.28
CA PHE A 198 -6.61 -2.69 11.37
C PHE A 198 -5.94 -1.78 10.34
N VAL A 199 -6.05 -2.10 9.06
CA VAL A 199 -5.40 -1.33 7.98
C VAL A 199 -6.44 -0.53 7.21
N LEU A 200 -6.34 0.80 7.24
CA LEU A 200 -7.17 1.68 6.43
C LEU A 200 -6.53 1.89 5.06
N MET A 201 -7.30 1.68 3.99
CA MET A 201 -6.80 1.78 2.63
C MET A 201 -7.84 2.39 1.67
N ASP A 202 -7.37 2.94 0.56
CA ASP A 202 -8.21 3.49 -0.49
C ASP A 202 -7.60 3.31 -1.89
N LYS A 203 -8.31 3.80 -2.91
CA LYS A 203 -7.87 3.76 -4.32
C LYS A 203 -6.51 4.42 -4.57
N LYS A 204 -5.99 5.26 -3.65
CA LYS A 204 -4.63 5.84 -3.76
C LYS A 204 -3.55 5.00 -3.08
N THR A 205 -3.93 4.04 -2.23
CA THR A 205 -2.97 3.08 -1.68
C THR A 205 -2.32 2.30 -2.83
N SER A 206 -1.03 2.46 -3.06
CA SER A 206 -0.36 1.86 -4.24
C SER A 206 1.08 1.40 -3.99
N SER A 207 1.60 0.57 -4.90
CA SER A 207 3.02 0.20 -4.97
C SER A 207 3.53 -0.40 -3.65
N ALA A 208 4.62 0.13 -3.06
CA ALA A 208 5.16 -0.36 -1.80
C ALA A 208 4.10 -0.46 -0.67
N SER A 209 3.08 0.41 -0.67
CA SER A 209 1.99 0.32 0.31
C SER A 209 1.15 -0.95 0.14
N GLU A 210 0.93 -1.39 -1.10
CA GLU A 210 0.28 -2.67 -1.41
C GLU A 210 1.15 -3.87 -1.04
N PHE A 211 2.48 -3.76 -1.17
CA PHE A 211 3.39 -4.77 -0.65
C PHE A 211 3.29 -4.90 0.88
N LEU A 212 3.19 -3.78 1.61
CA LEU A 212 2.98 -3.82 3.06
C LEU A 212 1.67 -4.56 3.39
N ILE A 213 0.57 -4.23 2.72
CA ILE A 213 -0.71 -4.94 2.88
C ILE A 213 -0.58 -6.42 2.52
N TYR A 214 0.12 -6.75 1.43
CA TYR A 214 0.35 -8.12 0.97
C TYR A 214 1.07 -8.99 2.01
N TYR A 215 2.01 -8.42 2.77
CA TYR A 215 2.67 -9.14 3.87
C TYR A 215 1.83 -9.17 5.14
N LEU A 216 1.16 -8.08 5.49
CA LEU A 216 0.29 -8.02 6.68
C LEU A 216 -0.89 -9.00 6.57
N LYS A 217 -1.55 -9.10 5.41
CA LYS A 217 -2.72 -10.00 5.21
C LYS A 217 -2.43 -11.50 5.38
N LYS A 218 -1.15 -11.88 5.50
CA LYS A 218 -0.71 -13.26 5.72
C LYS A 218 -0.53 -13.60 7.19
N LEU A 219 -0.72 -12.60 8.05
CA LEU A 219 -0.67 -12.74 9.49
C LEU A 219 -2.08 -12.90 10.05
N ASP A 220 -2.19 -13.57 11.18
CA ASP A 220 -3.44 -13.60 11.94
C ASP A 220 -3.79 -12.21 12.49
N ASN A 221 -5.07 -11.98 12.79
CA ASN A 221 -5.58 -10.75 13.41
C ASN A 221 -5.35 -9.47 12.58
N VAL A 222 -5.33 -9.57 11.26
CA VAL A 222 -5.30 -8.42 10.35
C VAL A 222 -6.66 -8.23 9.69
N THR A 223 -7.17 -6.99 9.66
CA THR A 223 -8.42 -6.64 8.96
C THR A 223 -8.18 -5.40 8.10
N LEU A 224 -8.57 -5.48 6.82
CA LEU A 224 -8.46 -4.40 5.85
C LEU A 224 -9.80 -3.64 5.73
N ILE A 225 -9.76 -2.31 5.79
CA ILE A 225 -10.95 -1.46 5.84
C ILE A 225 -10.82 -0.31 4.84
N GLY A 226 -11.88 -0.08 4.06
CA GLY A 226 -11.95 1.04 3.14
C GLY A 226 -12.48 0.65 1.78
N THR A 227 -11.72 1.03 0.74
CA THR A 227 -11.94 0.61 -0.66
C THR A 227 -10.74 -0.20 -1.15
N ASN A 228 -10.81 -0.78 -2.35
CA ASN A 228 -9.67 -1.49 -2.92
C ASN A 228 -8.48 -0.56 -3.17
N SER A 229 -7.27 -1.10 -3.09
CA SER A 229 -6.05 -0.37 -3.46
C SER A 229 -5.96 -0.14 -4.97
N ASN A 230 -4.95 0.60 -5.42
CA ASN A 230 -4.84 1.01 -6.82
C ASN A 230 -4.49 -0.13 -7.80
N GLY A 231 -3.79 -1.18 -7.34
CA GLY A 231 -3.25 -2.23 -8.20
C GLY A 231 -2.03 -1.75 -8.98
N CYS A 232 -0.89 -1.60 -8.30
CA CYS A 232 0.39 -1.16 -8.89
C CYS A 232 1.57 -1.98 -8.34
N MET A 233 1.48 -3.30 -8.42
CA MET A 233 2.48 -4.22 -7.85
C MET A 233 3.35 -4.92 -8.89
N LEU A 234 2.91 -5.09 -10.14
CA LEU A 234 3.60 -5.93 -11.14
C LEU A 234 5.02 -5.45 -11.46
N THR A 235 5.28 -4.14 -11.41
CA THR A 235 6.55 -3.56 -11.85
C THR A 235 7.19 -2.66 -10.80
N GLY A 236 8.52 -2.59 -10.85
CA GLY A 236 9.35 -1.86 -9.91
C GLY A 236 10.44 -1.05 -10.60
N ASN A 237 11.17 -0.28 -9.79
CA ASN A 237 12.21 0.63 -10.25
C ASN A 237 11.76 1.47 -11.46
N CYS A 238 10.51 1.93 -11.40
CA CYS A 238 9.94 2.79 -12.43
C CYS A 238 10.65 4.14 -12.38
N ASN A 239 11.20 4.54 -13.52
CA ASN A 239 11.94 5.78 -13.70
C ASN A 239 11.38 6.54 -14.90
N SER A 240 11.44 7.87 -14.83
CA SER A 240 11.02 8.74 -15.91
C SER A 240 12.17 9.01 -16.88
N ALA A 241 11.85 9.07 -18.17
CA ALA A 241 12.72 9.60 -19.22
C ALA A 241 11.89 10.49 -20.16
N VAL A 242 12.57 11.23 -21.02
CA VAL A 242 11.93 12.11 -22.01
C VAL A 242 12.39 11.71 -23.40
N LEU A 243 11.45 11.58 -24.33
CA LEU A 243 11.77 11.24 -25.72
C LEU A 243 12.51 12.41 -26.40
N PRO A 244 13.65 12.15 -27.07
CA PRO A 244 14.59 13.20 -27.47
C PRO A 244 14.05 14.19 -28.52
N ASN A 245 13.09 13.77 -29.35
CA ASN A 245 12.56 14.60 -30.44
C ASN A 245 11.20 15.25 -30.11
N SER A 246 10.39 14.60 -29.27
CA SER A 246 9.01 15.05 -28.97
C SER A 246 8.86 15.66 -27.58
N ASN A 247 9.85 15.49 -26.71
CA ASN A 247 9.79 15.85 -25.29
C ASN A 247 8.64 15.18 -24.51
N ILE A 248 8.11 14.07 -25.02
CA ILE A 248 7.07 13.32 -24.32
C ILE A 248 7.71 12.58 -23.14
N PRO A 249 7.21 12.76 -21.90
CA PRO A 249 7.67 11.97 -20.76
C PRO A 249 7.16 10.53 -20.88
N ILE A 250 8.03 9.59 -20.56
CA ILE A 250 7.72 8.16 -20.48
C ILE A 250 8.17 7.61 -19.14
N TYR A 251 7.48 6.58 -18.67
CA TYR A 251 7.82 5.85 -17.46
C TYR A 251 8.25 4.44 -17.84
N ILE A 252 9.45 4.05 -17.43
CA ILE A 252 10.04 2.76 -17.76
C ILE A 252 10.39 2.04 -16.46
N SER A 253 9.77 0.88 -16.26
CA SER A 253 10.16 -0.07 -15.22
C SER A 253 11.23 -1.04 -15.74
N HIS A 254 12.15 -1.42 -14.88
CA HIS A 254 13.15 -2.46 -15.17
C HIS A 254 13.26 -3.48 -14.03
N LYS A 255 12.16 -3.67 -13.32
CA LYS A 255 12.01 -4.72 -12.32
C LYS A 255 10.60 -5.27 -12.41
N ILE A 256 10.46 -6.58 -12.29
CA ILE A 256 9.16 -7.26 -12.26
C ILE A 256 8.97 -7.93 -10.90
N TYR A 257 7.73 -7.94 -10.44
CA TYR A 257 7.28 -8.64 -9.26
C TYR A 257 6.04 -9.43 -9.61
N ILE A 258 5.91 -10.63 -9.06
CA ILE A 258 4.65 -11.36 -9.10
C ILE A 258 4.47 -12.13 -7.79
N SER A 259 3.24 -12.19 -7.30
CA SER A 259 2.92 -13.00 -6.13
C SER A 259 3.15 -14.48 -6.44
N LYS A 260 3.36 -15.29 -5.39
CA LYS A 260 3.66 -16.72 -5.54
C LYS A 260 2.54 -17.53 -6.18
N ASP A 261 1.31 -17.04 -6.13
CA ASP A 261 0.14 -17.61 -6.81
C ASP A 261 0.01 -17.13 -8.27
N PHE A 262 0.98 -16.37 -8.77
CA PHE A 262 1.05 -15.83 -10.13
C PHE A 262 -0.15 -14.95 -10.52
N GLN A 263 -0.80 -14.32 -9.54
CA GLN A 263 -1.89 -13.39 -9.79
C GLN A 263 -1.36 -11.98 -10.06
N ASN A 264 -1.85 -11.38 -11.15
CA ASN A 264 -1.66 -9.96 -11.39
C ASN A 264 -2.86 -9.19 -10.83
N ILE A 265 -2.59 -8.33 -9.85
CA ILE A 265 -3.62 -7.45 -9.26
C ILE A 265 -3.56 -6.03 -9.81
N ASP A 266 -2.71 -5.74 -10.80
CA ASP A 266 -2.63 -4.40 -11.37
C ASP A 266 -3.97 -3.97 -11.97
N GLY A 267 -4.37 -2.73 -11.68
CA GLY A 267 -5.69 -2.18 -12.04
C GLY A 267 -6.88 -2.71 -11.21
N LEU A 268 -6.68 -3.73 -10.38
CA LEU A 268 -7.70 -4.26 -9.45
C LEU A 268 -7.42 -3.88 -8.00
N GLY A 269 -6.16 -4.01 -7.60
CA GLY A 269 -5.70 -3.85 -6.23
C GLY A 269 -6.12 -4.98 -5.29
N ILE A 270 -5.82 -4.77 -4.01
CA ILE A 270 -6.18 -5.63 -2.90
C ILE A 270 -7.55 -5.18 -2.41
N LEU A 271 -8.48 -6.14 -2.23
CA LEU A 271 -9.81 -5.84 -1.72
C LEU A 271 -9.81 -5.71 -0.20
N PRO A 272 -10.63 -4.82 0.39
CA PRO A 272 -10.80 -4.73 1.83
C PRO A 272 -11.74 -5.84 2.33
N ASP A 273 -11.58 -6.19 3.60
CA ASP A 273 -12.50 -7.09 4.32
C ASP A 273 -13.79 -6.36 4.70
N LEU A 274 -13.67 -5.09 5.08
CA LEU A 274 -14.77 -4.20 5.43
C LEU A 274 -14.83 -3.02 4.46
N TRP A 275 -15.90 -2.98 3.66
CA TRP A 275 -16.14 -1.96 2.66
C TRP A 275 -16.75 -0.73 3.33
N VAL A 276 -15.91 0.22 3.70
CA VAL A 276 -16.30 1.45 4.40
C VAL A 276 -15.81 2.63 3.57
N LYS A 277 -16.59 3.70 3.47
CA LYS A 277 -16.09 4.91 2.80
C LYS A 277 -14.83 5.39 3.50
N PRO A 278 -13.71 5.62 2.78
CA PRO A 278 -12.44 5.91 3.44
C PRO A 278 -12.47 7.15 4.33
N GLU A 279 -13.30 8.16 4.05
CA GLU A 279 -13.47 9.34 4.91
C GLU A 279 -14.13 9.03 6.27
N GLU A 280 -14.90 7.94 6.35
CA GLU A 280 -15.60 7.48 7.56
C GLU A 280 -14.85 6.33 8.27
N SER A 281 -13.87 5.70 7.60
CA SER A 281 -13.31 4.42 8.04
C SER A 281 -12.58 4.48 9.38
N LEU A 282 -11.86 5.57 9.67
CA LEU A 282 -11.16 5.75 10.93
C LEU A 282 -12.14 5.88 12.12
N ASP A 283 -13.14 6.75 12.01
CA ASP A 283 -14.13 6.93 13.08
C ASP A 283 -14.89 5.62 13.37
N ARG A 284 -15.35 4.94 12.33
CA ARG A 284 -16.12 3.71 12.46
C ARG A 284 -15.29 2.56 13.01
N ILE A 285 -14.02 2.43 12.62
CA ILE A 285 -13.17 1.36 13.15
C ILE A 285 -12.85 1.57 14.63
N ILE A 286 -12.64 2.81 15.06
CA ILE A 286 -12.43 3.14 16.48
C ILE A 286 -13.66 2.74 17.31
N LYS A 287 -14.86 3.07 16.84
CA LYS A 287 -16.11 2.66 17.50
C LYS A 287 -16.30 1.15 17.53
N TYR A 288 -15.94 0.45 16.45
CA TYR A 288 -15.97 -1.01 16.40
C TYR A 288 -15.00 -1.63 17.41
N ILE A 289 -13.73 -1.19 17.43
CA ILE A 289 -12.70 -1.72 18.34
C ILE A 289 -13.16 -1.63 19.79
N LYS A 290 -13.71 -0.48 20.20
CA LYS A 290 -14.21 -0.27 21.57
C LYS A 290 -15.36 -1.19 21.98
N LYS A 291 -16.14 -1.68 21.02
CA LYS A 291 -17.26 -2.59 21.29
C LYS A 291 -16.81 -4.04 21.46
N VAL A 292 -15.67 -4.41 20.87
CA VAL A 292 -15.18 -5.79 20.84
C VAL A 292 -13.96 -6.02 21.72
N SER A 293 -13.37 -4.95 22.24
CA SER A 293 -12.30 -4.96 23.24
C SER A 293 -12.84 -5.15 24.66
#